data_AF-A0A1G8DHF4-F1
#
_entry.id   AF-A0A1G8DHF4-F1
#
_cell.length_a   1.000
_cell.length_b   1.000
_cell.length_c   1.000
_cell.angle_alpha   90.00
_cell.angle_beta   90.00
_cell.angle_gamma   90.00
#
_symmetry.space_group_name_H-M   'P 1'
#
loop_
_entity.id
_entity.type
_entity.pdbx_description
1 polymer ?
#
loop_
_entity_poly.entity_id
_entity_poly.type
_entity_poly.pdbx_seq_one_letter_code
_entity_poly.pdbx_strand_id
1 'polypeptide(L)'
;MRKLIVMLSVFLGFTLTFAQEKAKNIFDIARTGTVSEVKDLMKKNPNVINETNESGFSPLILACYRGNVEVAKFLIDNVKDINYKSKEGTALSGLSFRYNKELVEYLLKKNADPNIADANGTTPLFWAVKSGNKELTELLLKYKADKTVKDTQGMTPFEYALQTNNKEIINLLKN
;
A
#
# COMPACT_ATOMS: atom_id res chain seq x y z
N MET A 1 -71.76 -0.86 35.13
CA MET A 1 -71.00 -1.75 36.04
C MET A 1 -69.91 -2.44 35.23
N ARG A 2 -68.64 -2.29 35.64
CA ARG A 2 -67.50 -3.25 35.59
C ARG A 2 -67.29 -4.08 34.31
N LYS A 3 -66.11 -4.36 33.77
CA LYS A 3 -64.65 -4.17 34.00
C LYS A 3 -63.98 -4.98 32.88
N LEU A 4 -62.82 -4.55 32.36
CA LEU A 4 -61.68 -5.29 31.73
C LEU A 4 -61.12 -4.39 30.62
N ILE A 5 -60.09 -3.57 30.83
CA ILE A 5 -58.67 -3.94 31.01
C ILE A 5 -58.24 -5.02 30.01
N VAL A 6 -57.69 -4.60 28.87
CA VAL A 6 -56.37 -5.08 28.41
C VAL A 6 -55.63 -3.88 27.80
N MET A 7 -54.78 -3.27 28.63
CA MET A 7 -53.64 -2.46 28.25
C MET A 7 -52.44 -3.29 28.66
N LEU A 8 -51.63 -3.80 27.73
CA LEU A 8 -50.18 -4.02 27.87
C LEU A 8 -49.62 -4.86 26.70
N SER A 9 -48.46 -4.40 26.21
CA SER A 9 -47.36 -5.20 25.64
C SER A 9 -47.59 -5.69 24.20
N VAL A 10 -46.71 -5.56 23.22
CA VAL A 10 -45.25 -5.40 23.17
C VAL A 10 -44.98 -4.72 21.82
N PHE A 11 -44.47 -3.49 21.78
CA PHE A 11 -43.07 -3.23 21.45
C PHE A 11 -42.46 -4.25 20.47
N LEU A 12 -43.04 -4.41 19.28
CA LEU A 12 -42.39 -5.20 18.23
C LEU A 12 -41.18 -4.40 17.76
N GLY A 13 -40.03 -4.77 18.32
CA GLY A 13 -38.73 -4.15 18.14
C GLY A 13 -38.44 -3.86 16.69
N PHE A 14 -38.65 -2.61 16.31
CA PHE A 14 -37.89 -1.99 15.24
C PHE A 14 -36.57 -1.50 15.85
N THR A 15 -35.81 -2.42 16.45
CA THR A 15 -34.37 -2.22 16.54
C THR A 15 -33.84 -2.51 15.15
N LEU A 16 -34.09 -1.58 14.21
CA LEU A 16 -33.07 -1.25 13.23
C LEU A 16 -31.86 -0.87 14.08
N THR A 17 -31.03 -1.85 14.41
CA THR A 17 -29.63 -1.60 14.57
C THR A 17 -29.18 -1.07 13.22
N PHE A 18 -29.34 0.23 13.01
CA PHE A 18 -28.38 0.97 12.22
C PHE A 18 -27.07 0.65 12.92
N ALA A 19 -26.36 -0.36 12.43
CA ALA A 19 -24.94 -0.47 12.68
C ALA A 19 -24.42 0.89 12.23
N GLN A 20 -24.10 1.75 13.20
CA GLN A 20 -23.54 3.05 12.90
C GLN A 20 -22.24 2.73 12.18
N GLU A 21 -22.25 2.86 10.84
CA GLU A 21 -21.11 2.55 10.01
C GLU A 21 -19.97 3.41 10.55
N LYS A 22 -19.00 2.77 11.20
CA LYS A 22 -17.89 3.48 11.83
C LYS A 22 -17.27 4.34 10.75
N ALA A 23 -17.26 5.65 10.96
CA ALA A 23 -16.75 6.59 9.97
C ALA A 23 -15.34 6.13 9.55
N LYS A 24 -15.17 5.83 8.25
CA LYS A 24 -13.90 5.35 7.72
C LYS A 24 -12.83 6.43 7.91
N ASN A 25 -11.70 6.06 8.48
CA ASN A 25 -10.53 6.94 8.50
C ASN A 25 -9.77 6.84 7.17
N ILE A 26 -8.74 7.68 7.01
CA ILE A 26 -7.94 7.73 5.78
C ILE A 26 -7.28 6.37 5.45
N PHE A 27 -6.92 5.58 6.46
CA PHE A 27 -6.29 4.28 6.27
C PHE A 27 -7.29 3.23 5.76
N ASP A 28 -8.55 3.28 6.21
CA ASP A 28 -9.61 2.41 5.68
C ASP A 28 -9.94 2.76 4.22
N ILE A 29 -10.03 4.05 3.91
CA ILE A 29 -10.27 4.54 2.55
C ILE A 29 -9.09 4.20 1.63
N ALA A 30 -7.85 4.35 2.10
CA ALA A 30 -6.67 3.95 1.33
C ALA A 30 -6.73 2.47 0.91
N ARG A 31 -7.21 1.58 1.79
CA ARG A 31 -7.28 0.14 1.51
C ARG A 31 -8.36 -0.22 0.50
N THR A 32 -9.55 0.38 0.60
CA THR A 32 -10.73 -0.09 -0.16
C THR A 32 -11.74 0.99 -0.55
N GLY A 33 -11.51 2.25 -0.18
CA GLY A 33 -12.39 3.37 -0.50
C GLY A 33 -12.05 4.07 -1.81
N THR A 34 -12.64 5.24 -2.00
CA THR A 34 -12.61 6.03 -3.24
C THR A 34 -11.84 7.34 -3.06
N VAL A 35 -11.42 7.94 -4.17
CA VAL A 35 -10.82 9.29 -4.18
C VAL A 35 -11.79 10.35 -3.65
N SER A 36 -13.11 10.18 -3.82
CA SER A 36 -14.10 11.10 -3.26
C SER A 36 -14.06 11.09 -1.73
N GLU A 37 -14.03 9.91 -1.12
CA GLU A 37 -13.92 9.78 0.34
C GLU A 37 -12.61 10.41 0.87
N VAL A 38 -11.49 10.24 0.14
CA VAL A 38 -10.23 10.92 0.49
C VAL A 38 -10.40 12.44 0.46
N LYS A 39 -10.96 12.98 -0.63
CA LYS A 39 -11.20 14.43 -0.79
C LYS A 39 -12.12 14.98 0.29
N ASP A 40 -13.13 14.22 0.69
CA ASP A 40 -14.05 14.62 1.76
C ASP A 40 -13.36 14.70 3.13
N LEU A 41 -12.44 13.78 3.43
CA LEU A 41 -11.60 13.90 4.63
C LEU A 41 -10.66 15.11 4.56
N MET A 42 -10.06 15.36 3.38
CA MET A 42 -9.16 16.49 3.18
C MET A 42 -9.83 17.86 3.34
N LYS A 43 -11.15 17.98 3.11
CA LYS A 43 -11.90 19.22 3.39
C LYS A 43 -11.83 19.63 4.86
N LYS A 44 -11.73 18.66 5.78
CA LYS A 44 -11.63 18.89 7.24
C LYS A 44 -10.19 19.01 7.70
N ASN A 45 -9.33 18.14 7.17
CA ASN A 45 -7.90 18.13 7.47
C ASN A 45 -7.11 17.77 6.20
N PRO A 46 -6.59 18.75 5.44
CA PRO A 46 -5.82 18.48 4.23
C PRO A 46 -4.58 17.61 4.47
N ASN A 47 -4.01 17.65 5.68
CA ASN A 47 -2.81 16.91 6.03
C ASN A 47 -3.07 15.44 6.39
N VAL A 48 -4.34 15.01 6.47
CA VAL A 48 -4.72 13.64 6.84
C VAL A 48 -4.08 12.58 5.94
N ILE A 49 -3.80 12.90 4.68
CA ILE A 49 -3.14 12.01 3.72
C ILE A 49 -1.65 11.75 4.02
N ASN A 50 -1.05 12.56 4.89
CA ASN A 50 0.36 12.48 5.31
C ASN A 50 0.53 11.86 6.71
N GLU A 51 -0.56 11.44 7.35
CA GLU A 51 -0.52 10.80 8.67
C GLU A 51 -0.06 9.33 8.55
N THR A 52 0.25 8.72 9.69
CA THR A 52 0.64 7.32 9.78
C THR A 52 -0.21 6.61 10.82
N ASN A 53 -0.60 5.36 10.56
CA ASN A 53 -1.31 4.57 11.56
C ASN A 53 -0.35 4.04 12.64
N GLU A 54 -0.89 3.31 13.63
CA GLU A 54 -0.12 2.74 14.74
C GLU A 54 1.00 1.77 14.31
N SER A 55 0.84 1.14 13.13
CA SER A 55 1.88 0.28 12.54
C SER A 55 2.90 1.06 11.70
N GLY A 56 2.77 2.38 11.60
CA GLY A 56 3.67 3.25 10.85
C GLY A 56 3.40 3.33 9.35
N PHE A 57 2.27 2.81 8.85
CA PHE A 57 1.94 2.91 7.43
C PHE A 57 1.28 4.25 7.11
N SER A 58 1.72 4.88 6.02
CA SER A 58 1.01 5.99 5.40
C SER A 58 -0.17 5.50 4.55
N PRO A 59 -1.16 6.36 4.25
CA PRO A 59 -2.24 6.06 3.31
C PRO A 59 -1.71 5.58 1.95
N LEU A 60 -0.64 6.20 1.44
CA LEU A 60 -0.08 5.82 0.14
C LEU A 60 0.50 4.40 0.18
N ILE A 61 1.23 4.02 1.23
CA ILE A 61 1.73 2.64 1.37
C ILE A 61 0.57 1.64 1.39
N LEU A 62 -0.49 1.92 2.16
CA LEU A 62 -1.65 1.04 2.23
C LEU A 62 -2.39 0.91 0.90
N ALA A 63 -2.58 2.01 0.16
CA ALA A 63 -3.23 1.99 -1.14
C ALA A 63 -2.44 1.15 -2.14
N CYS A 64 -1.11 1.32 -2.21
CA CYS A 64 -0.23 0.50 -3.03
C CYS A 64 -0.25 -0.98 -2.60
N TYR A 65 -0.11 -1.27 -1.31
CA TYR A 65 -0.08 -2.64 -0.79
C TYR A 65 -1.41 -3.40 -0.98
N ARG A 66 -2.54 -2.67 -1.04
CA ARG A 66 -3.87 -3.26 -1.27
C ARG A 66 -4.30 -3.22 -2.72
N GLY A 67 -3.54 -2.58 -3.61
CA GLY A 67 -3.88 -2.44 -5.01
C GLY A 67 -5.03 -1.47 -5.28
N ASN A 68 -5.28 -0.50 -4.40
CA ASN A 68 -6.25 0.56 -4.63
C ASN A 68 -5.64 1.63 -5.56
N VAL A 69 -5.62 1.33 -6.86
CA VAL A 69 -4.87 2.10 -7.87
C VAL A 69 -5.33 3.55 -7.97
N GLU A 70 -6.64 3.80 -7.94
CA GLU A 70 -7.17 5.17 -8.07
C GLU A 70 -6.78 6.04 -6.88
N VAL A 71 -6.95 5.53 -5.66
CA VAL A 71 -6.53 6.24 -4.46
C VAL A 71 -5.01 6.39 -4.41
N ALA A 72 -4.25 5.37 -4.80
CA ALA A 72 -2.79 5.46 -4.88
C ALA A 72 -2.34 6.57 -5.84
N LYS A 73 -2.87 6.63 -7.08
CA LYS A 73 -2.55 7.70 -8.04
C LYS A 73 -2.89 9.08 -7.47
N PHE A 74 -4.06 9.23 -6.87
CA PHE A 74 -4.44 10.49 -6.24
C PHE A 74 -3.45 10.87 -5.10
N LEU A 75 -3.09 9.93 -4.23
CA LEU A 75 -2.16 10.18 -3.14
C LEU A 75 -0.75 10.52 -3.65
N ILE A 76 -0.25 9.84 -4.68
CA ILE A 76 1.05 10.13 -5.31
C ILE A 76 1.17 11.59 -5.72
N ASP A 77 0.08 12.19 -6.20
CA ASP A 77 0.06 13.57 -6.64
C ASP A 77 -0.09 14.61 -5.52
N ASN A 78 -0.42 14.18 -4.29
CA ASN A 78 -0.83 15.09 -3.23
C ASN A 78 -0.09 14.91 -1.90
N VAL A 79 0.63 13.80 -1.68
CA VAL A 79 1.42 13.62 -0.46
C VAL A 79 2.66 14.52 -0.45
N LYS A 80 3.10 14.91 0.75
CA LYS A 80 4.31 15.73 0.93
C LYS A 80 5.61 14.97 0.61
N ASP A 81 5.58 13.65 0.81
CA ASP A 81 6.75 12.78 0.71
C ASP A 81 6.34 11.42 0.12
N ILE A 82 6.64 11.22 -1.16
CA ILE A 82 6.42 9.96 -1.88
C ILE A 82 7.34 8.85 -1.36
N ASN A 83 8.48 9.23 -0.77
CA ASN A 83 9.54 8.36 -0.29
C ASN A 83 9.44 8.05 1.21
N TYR A 84 8.32 8.40 1.86
CA TYR A 84 8.05 8.01 3.23
C TYR A 84 8.23 6.49 3.38
N LYS A 85 9.00 6.10 4.40
CA LYS A 85 9.38 4.72 4.69
C LYS A 85 8.79 4.26 6.02
N SER A 86 7.96 3.21 5.99
CA SER A 86 7.62 2.44 7.20
C SER A 86 8.68 1.35 7.45
N LYS A 87 8.51 0.53 8.50
CA LYS A 87 9.42 -0.60 8.76
C LYS A 87 9.42 -1.63 7.62
N GLU A 88 8.33 -1.70 6.87
CA GLU A 88 8.04 -2.61 5.76
C GLU A 88 8.39 -1.98 4.41
N GLY A 89 8.97 -0.77 4.41
CA GLY A 89 9.46 -0.08 3.22
C GLY A 89 8.56 1.07 2.77
N THR A 90 8.75 1.45 1.51
CA THR A 90 8.04 2.56 0.85
C THR A 90 6.80 2.06 0.11
N ALA A 91 6.02 3.00 -0.46
CA ALA A 91 4.90 2.66 -1.33
C ALA A 91 5.33 1.81 -2.54
N LEU A 92 6.51 2.11 -3.10
CA LEU A 92 7.13 1.33 -4.18
C LEU A 92 7.47 -0.10 -3.73
N SER A 93 7.95 -0.28 -2.50
CA SER A 93 8.20 -1.61 -1.93
C SER A 93 6.91 -2.43 -1.85
N GLY A 94 5.81 -1.80 -1.40
CA GLY A 94 4.48 -2.42 -1.32
C GLY A 94 3.94 -2.96 -2.66
N LEU A 95 4.30 -2.33 -3.79
CA LEU A 95 3.90 -2.80 -5.13
C LEU A 95 4.64 -4.07 -5.58
N SER A 96 5.68 -4.52 -4.86
CA SER A 96 6.27 -5.84 -5.10
C SER A 96 5.32 -6.98 -4.75
N PHE A 97 4.32 -6.74 -3.87
CA PHE A 97 3.31 -7.73 -3.45
C PHE A 97 1.98 -7.63 -4.22
N ARG A 98 1.71 -6.47 -4.82
CA ARG A 98 0.53 -6.18 -5.64
C ARG A 98 0.96 -5.43 -6.90
N TYR A 99 1.72 -6.12 -7.73
CA TYR A 99 2.31 -5.52 -8.92
C TYR A 99 1.24 -4.95 -9.86
N ASN A 100 1.36 -3.66 -10.11
CA ASN A 100 0.63 -2.95 -11.14
C ASN A 100 1.64 -2.10 -11.89
N LYS A 101 1.96 -2.50 -13.13
CA LYS A 101 2.98 -1.86 -13.96
C LYS A 101 2.79 -0.36 -14.09
N GLU A 102 1.56 0.07 -14.40
CA GLU A 102 1.24 1.48 -14.62
C GLU A 102 1.46 2.30 -13.35
N LEU A 103 1.07 1.79 -12.19
CA LEU A 103 1.23 2.46 -10.90
C LEU A 103 2.69 2.52 -10.46
N VAL A 104 3.47 1.46 -10.69
CA VAL A 104 4.93 1.45 -10.45
C VAL A 104 5.60 2.49 -11.34
N GLU A 105 5.30 2.51 -12.65
CA GLU A 105 5.82 3.52 -13.55
C GLU A 105 5.43 4.93 -13.11
N TYR A 106 4.21 5.12 -12.60
CA TYR A 106 3.74 6.42 -12.14
C TYR A 106 4.52 6.91 -10.92
N LEU A 107 4.73 6.05 -9.91
CA LEU A 107 5.58 6.35 -8.75
C LEU A 107 7.00 6.74 -9.18
N LEU A 108 7.62 5.93 -10.03
CA LEU A 108 9.00 6.16 -10.48
C LEU A 108 9.13 7.46 -11.30
N LYS A 109 8.15 7.78 -12.15
CA LYS A 109 8.07 9.08 -12.87
C LYS A 109 7.88 10.27 -11.92
N LYS A 110 7.34 10.03 -10.73
CA LYS A 110 7.15 11.02 -9.66
C LYS A 110 8.30 11.03 -8.65
N ASN A 111 9.47 10.53 -9.04
CA ASN A 111 10.71 10.51 -8.25
C ASN A 111 10.64 9.64 -6.98
N ALA A 112 9.84 8.57 -6.99
CA ALA A 112 10.00 7.51 -6.00
C ALA A 112 11.40 6.88 -6.14
N ASP A 113 12.14 6.81 -5.03
CA ASP A 113 13.48 6.27 -4.99
C ASP A 113 13.43 4.73 -4.89
N PRO A 114 13.93 3.99 -5.91
CA PRO A 114 13.92 2.54 -5.92
C PRO A 114 14.96 1.91 -4.99
N ASN A 115 15.78 2.70 -4.30
CA ASN A 115 16.88 2.24 -3.45
C ASN A 115 16.57 2.31 -1.95
N ILE A 116 15.41 2.83 -1.56
CA ILE A 116 15.02 2.89 -0.15
C ILE A 116 14.68 1.49 0.33
N ALA A 117 15.58 0.93 1.12
CA ALA A 117 15.41 -0.35 1.78
C ALA A 117 14.45 -0.27 2.99
N ASP A 118 13.69 -1.35 3.21
CA ASP A 118 12.91 -1.56 4.42
C ASP A 118 13.82 -1.78 5.66
N ALA A 119 13.22 -2.01 6.84
CA ALA A 119 13.98 -2.19 8.08
C ALA A 119 14.87 -3.46 8.08
N ASN A 120 14.63 -4.39 7.16
CA ASN A 120 15.45 -5.59 6.95
C ASN A 120 16.51 -5.40 5.85
N GLY A 121 16.78 -4.15 5.44
CA GLY A 121 17.73 -3.87 4.37
C GLY A 121 17.27 -4.30 2.98
N THR A 122 16.00 -4.71 2.81
CA THR A 122 15.51 -5.23 1.54
C THR A 122 14.99 -4.10 0.66
N THR A 123 15.59 -3.93 -0.53
CA THR A 123 15.17 -2.91 -1.50
C THR A 123 13.98 -3.37 -2.35
N PRO A 124 13.24 -2.45 -2.99
CA PRO A 124 12.25 -2.80 -4.01
C PRO A 124 12.77 -3.77 -5.08
N LEU A 125 14.01 -3.59 -5.55
CA LEU A 125 14.62 -4.49 -6.54
C LEU A 125 14.79 -5.90 -5.96
N PHE A 126 15.27 -6.01 -4.73
CA PHE A 126 15.41 -7.31 -4.08
C PHE A 126 14.04 -7.99 -3.91
N TRP A 127 13.00 -7.27 -3.52
CA TRP A 127 11.64 -7.81 -3.45
C TRP A 127 11.09 -8.26 -4.81
N ALA A 128 11.37 -7.52 -5.89
CA ALA A 128 11.01 -7.91 -7.25
C ALA A 128 11.70 -9.23 -7.66
N VAL A 129 12.97 -9.39 -7.32
CA VAL A 129 13.74 -10.61 -7.59
C VAL A 129 13.22 -11.78 -6.74
N LYS A 130 12.98 -11.56 -5.46
CA LYS A 130 12.45 -12.57 -4.53
C LYS A 130 11.07 -13.07 -4.93
N SER A 131 10.23 -12.20 -5.49
CA SER A 131 8.91 -12.56 -6.03
C SER A 131 8.96 -13.20 -7.42
N GLY A 132 10.14 -13.25 -8.06
CA GLY A 132 10.28 -13.74 -9.44
C GLY A 132 9.66 -12.81 -10.49
N ASN A 133 9.36 -11.56 -10.14
CA ASN A 133 8.70 -10.61 -11.02
C ASN A 133 9.71 -9.93 -11.95
N LYS A 134 9.87 -10.52 -13.14
CA LYS A 134 10.76 -10.00 -14.18
C LYS A 134 10.43 -8.57 -14.59
N GLU A 135 9.17 -8.27 -14.89
CA GLU A 135 8.80 -6.96 -15.42
C GLU A 135 9.08 -5.84 -14.41
N LEU A 136 8.77 -6.08 -13.13
CA LEU A 136 9.12 -5.15 -12.07
C LEU A 136 10.64 -5.00 -11.92
N THR A 137 11.39 -6.11 -12.04
CA THR A 137 12.87 -6.10 -12.01
C THR A 137 13.43 -5.23 -13.14
N GLU A 138 13.00 -5.43 -14.39
CA GLU A 138 13.40 -4.62 -15.54
C GLU A 138 13.07 -3.15 -15.35
N LEU A 139 11.86 -2.86 -14.85
CA LEU A 139 11.41 -1.51 -14.63
C LEU A 139 12.23 -0.80 -13.56
N LEU A 140 12.50 -1.44 -12.43
CA LEU A 140 13.34 -0.86 -11.36
C LEU A 140 14.77 -0.62 -11.84
N LEU A 141 15.37 -1.56 -12.59
CA LEU A 141 16.70 -1.39 -13.19
C LEU A 141 16.73 -0.21 -14.18
N LYS A 142 15.68 -0.05 -15.00
CA LYS A 142 15.53 1.10 -15.91
C LYS A 142 15.57 2.44 -15.15
N TYR A 143 15.00 2.47 -13.94
CA TYR A 143 15.02 3.64 -13.05
C TYR A 143 16.19 3.62 -12.05
N LYS A 144 17.29 2.94 -12.39
CA LYS A 144 18.58 3.00 -11.67
C LYS A 144 18.51 2.44 -10.24
N ALA A 145 17.71 1.39 -10.04
CA ALA A 145 17.80 0.60 -8.82
C ALA A 145 19.19 -0.05 -8.68
N ASP A 146 19.78 0.06 -7.51
CA ASP A 146 21.08 -0.48 -7.16
C ASP A 146 20.99 -1.98 -6.88
N LYS A 147 21.54 -2.76 -7.80
CA LYS A 147 21.61 -4.22 -7.72
C LYS A 147 22.74 -4.75 -6.82
N THR A 148 23.49 -3.87 -6.15
CA THR A 148 24.60 -4.25 -5.26
C THR A 148 24.21 -4.21 -3.78
N VAL A 149 23.05 -3.64 -3.44
CA VAL A 149 22.55 -3.59 -2.06
C VAL A 149 22.27 -4.99 -1.55
N LYS A 150 22.80 -5.29 -0.36
CA LYS A 150 22.66 -6.60 0.27
C LYS A 150 21.47 -6.64 1.22
N ASP A 151 20.78 -7.78 1.26
CA ASP A 151 19.79 -8.07 2.29
C ASP A 151 20.44 -8.39 3.65
N THR A 152 19.61 -8.70 4.65
CA THR A 152 20.06 -9.09 6.00
C THR A 152 20.91 -10.36 6.03
N GLN A 153 20.84 -11.20 5.01
CA GLN A 153 21.66 -12.41 4.88
C GLN A 153 22.97 -12.14 4.12
N GLY A 154 23.23 -10.89 3.75
CA GLY A 154 24.44 -10.48 3.05
C GLY A 154 24.44 -10.80 1.54
N MET A 155 23.28 -11.16 0.98
CA MET A 155 23.13 -11.48 -0.45
C MET A 155 22.71 -10.25 -1.22
N THR A 156 23.28 -10.07 -2.41
CA THR A 156 22.78 -9.16 -3.44
C THR A 156 21.56 -9.77 -4.17
N PRO A 157 20.73 -8.97 -4.86
CA PRO A 157 19.68 -9.50 -5.73
C PRO A 157 20.20 -10.54 -6.73
N PHE A 158 21.40 -10.34 -7.30
CA PHE A 158 22.00 -11.29 -8.23
C PHE A 158 22.35 -12.62 -7.55
N GLU A 159 23.01 -12.58 -6.39
CA GLU A 159 23.34 -13.79 -5.62
C GLU A 159 22.09 -14.56 -5.20
N TYR A 160 21.04 -13.87 -4.77
CA TYR A 160 19.75 -14.50 -4.50
C TYR A 160 19.15 -15.15 -5.76
N ALA A 161 19.16 -14.44 -6.90
CA ALA A 161 18.63 -14.97 -8.16
C ALA A 161 19.31 -16.27 -8.60
N LEU A 162 20.62 -16.44 -8.34
CA LEU A 162 21.36 -17.67 -8.64
C LEU A 162 20.90 -18.89 -7.82
N GLN A 163 20.26 -18.67 -6.65
CA GLN A 163 19.65 -19.74 -5.87
C GLN A 163 18.28 -20.18 -6.41
N THR A 164 17.78 -19.49 -7.44
CA THR A 164 16.52 -19.79 -8.11
C THR A 164 16.78 -20.39 -9.49
N ASN A 165 15.77 -21.03 -10.09
CA ASN A 165 15.83 -21.49 -11.49
C ASN A 165 15.37 -20.42 -12.50
N ASN A 166 15.28 -19.13 -12.10
CA ASN A 166 14.77 -18.05 -12.96
C ASN A 166 15.88 -17.43 -13.82
N LYS A 167 16.19 -18.09 -14.95
CA LYS A 167 17.22 -17.65 -15.90
C LYS A 167 17.00 -16.23 -16.44
N GLU A 168 15.75 -15.80 -16.58
CA GLU A 168 15.45 -14.48 -17.12
C GLU A 168 15.90 -13.38 -16.17
N ILE A 169 15.60 -13.50 -14.87
CA ILE A 169 16.06 -12.54 -13.85
C ILE A 169 17.58 -12.59 -13.66
N ILE A 170 18.19 -13.78 -13.67
CA ILE A 170 19.65 -13.93 -13.60
C ILE A 170 20.32 -13.14 -14.73
N ASN A 171 19.81 -13.26 -15.97
CA ASN A 171 20.35 -12.56 -17.12
C ASN A 171 20.18 -11.04 -17.02
N LEU A 172 19.08 -10.56 -16.45
CA LEU A 172 18.84 -9.13 -16.22
C LEU A 172 19.83 -8.52 -15.22
N LEU A 173 20.16 -9.25 -14.16
CA LEU A 173 21.00 -8.74 -13.07
C LEU A 173 22.50 -8.91 -13.34
N LYS A 174 22.89 -9.85 -14.22
CA LYS A 174 24.28 -10.09 -14.59
C LYS A 174 24.94 -8.87 -15.26
N ASN A 175 24.18 -8.10 -16.04
CA ASN A 175 24.66 -6.94 -16.80
C ASN A 175 24.51 -5.67 -15.99
#